data_AF-A0A959G4C9-F1
#
_entry.id   AF-A0A959G4C9-F1
#
_cell.length_a   1.000
_cell.length_b   1.000
_cell.length_c   1.000
_cell.angle_alpha   90.00
_cell.angle_beta   90.00
_cell.angle_gamma   90.00
#
_symmetry.space_group_name_H-M   'P 1'
#
loop_
_entity.id
_entity.type
_entity.pdbx_description
1 polymer ?
#
loop_
_entity_poly.entity_id
_entity_poly.type
_entity_poly.pdbx_seq_one_letter_code
_entity_poly.pdbx_strand_id
1 'polypeptide(L)'
;YFETLSGRLSVKKTKKGYRMEFPVDMPRQVTPPAVLQEAFAGRLKHCFKATDDFMVVLSSEGELAQLSPDIKAIAGLESRGLIITAPGDETDFVSRCFFPRYGIDEDPVTGSAHTVLTPYWAARLGKSQLSARQISKRGGEIECKLEGGRVFLTGQAVTYLSGTIFI
;
A
#
# COMPACT_ATOMS: atom_id res chain seq x y z
N TYR A 1 2.02 -21.03 11.07
CA TYR A 1 2.47 -20.59 9.74
C TYR A 1 1.49 -21.14 8.72
N PHE A 2 1.38 -20.51 7.57
CA PHE A 2 0.50 -20.93 6.47
C PHE A 2 1.36 -21.36 5.29
N GLU A 3 0.92 -22.38 4.58
CA GLU A 3 1.45 -22.76 3.28
C GLU A 3 0.53 -22.14 2.22
N THR A 4 1.13 -21.39 1.30
CA THR A 4 0.41 -20.69 0.23
C THR A 4 1.04 -21.07 -1.10
N LEU A 5 0.35 -20.77 -2.21
CA LEU A 5 0.93 -20.90 -3.55
C LEU A 5 2.21 -20.04 -3.72
N SER A 6 2.39 -19.02 -2.89
CA SER A 6 3.56 -18.13 -2.87
C SER A 6 4.57 -18.50 -1.78
N GLY A 7 4.48 -19.71 -1.22
CA GLY A 7 5.37 -20.23 -0.19
C GLY A 7 4.87 -20.00 1.24
N ARG A 8 5.79 -20.13 2.21
CA ARG A 8 5.46 -20.11 3.64
C ARG A 8 5.27 -18.68 4.15
N LEU A 9 4.11 -18.43 4.75
CA LEU A 9 3.76 -17.15 5.37
C LEU A 9 3.62 -17.31 6.89
N SER A 10 4.34 -16.51 7.67
CA SER A 10 4.26 -16.53 9.13
C SER A 10 3.42 -15.38 9.67
N VAL A 11 2.56 -15.69 10.63
CA VAL A 11 1.80 -14.71 11.40
C VAL A 11 2.09 -14.94 12.88
N LYS A 12 2.39 -13.87 13.61
CA LYS A 12 2.65 -13.90 15.05
C LYS A 12 1.68 -12.96 15.77
N LYS A 13 0.97 -13.47 16.77
CA LYS A 13 0.21 -12.63 17.70
C LYS A 13 1.17 -11.82 18.57
N THR A 14 0.92 -10.53 18.70
CA THR A 14 1.69 -9.58 19.51
C THR A 14 0.75 -8.85 20.46
N LYS A 15 1.31 -8.02 21.36
CA LYS A 15 0.50 -7.13 22.22
C LYS A 15 -0.30 -6.09 21.41
N LYS A 16 0.13 -5.77 20.19
CA LYS A 16 -0.44 -4.72 19.34
C LYS A 16 -1.35 -5.25 18.21
N GLY A 17 -1.49 -6.57 18.09
CA GLY A 17 -2.24 -7.21 17.00
C GLY A 17 -1.47 -8.36 16.35
N TYR A 18 -1.73 -8.60 15.08
CA TYR A 18 -1.13 -9.69 14.31
C TYR A 18 -0.02 -9.14 13.43
N ARG A 19 1.17 -9.73 13.54
CA ARG A 19 2.33 -9.36 12.75
C ARG A 19 2.59 -10.39 11.66
N MET A 20 2.77 -9.89 10.44
CA MET A 20 3.12 -10.65 9.26
C MET A 20 4.50 -10.22 8.75
N GLU A 21 5.15 -11.09 7.97
CA GLU A 21 6.48 -10.87 7.42
C GLU A 21 6.45 -11.05 5.91
N PHE A 22 7.00 -10.08 5.18
CA PHE A 22 6.99 -10.01 3.73
C PHE A 22 8.38 -9.69 3.17
N PRO A 23 8.66 -10.09 1.91
CA PRO A 23 9.83 -9.61 1.18
C PRO A 23 9.75 -8.11 0.94
N VAL A 24 10.92 -7.49 0.77
CA VAL A 24 11.05 -6.10 0.30
C VAL A 24 10.91 -6.07 -1.21
N ASP A 25 10.11 -5.13 -1.74
CA ASP A 25 10.02 -4.80 -3.16
C ASP A 25 10.46 -3.34 -3.35
N MET A 26 11.75 -3.12 -3.64
CA MET A 26 12.30 -1.78 -3.79
C MET A 26 11.86 -1.16 -5.13
N PRO A 27 11.06 -0.09 -5.13
CA PRO A 27 10.55 0.48 -6.37
C PRO A 27 11.62 1.30 -7.10
N ARG A 28 11.67 1.20 -8.42
CA ARG A 28 12.59 1.99 -9.26
C ARG A 28 11.90 3.25 -9.76
N GLN A 29 12.57 4.40 -9.67
CA GLN A 29 12.04 5.63 -10.24
C GLN A 29 11.93 5.51 -11.77
N VAL A 30 10.80 5.97 -12.32
CA VAL A 30 10.52 5.93 -13.75
C VAL A 30 9.84 7.23 -14.19
N THR A 31 9.90 7.50 -15.49
CA THR A 31 9.04 8.51 -16.10
C THR A 31 7.59 8.04 -16.01
N PRO A 32 6.65 8.86 -15.52
CA PRO A 32 5.26 8.44 -15.43
C PRO A 32 4.69 8.18 -16.83
N PRO A 33 3.98 7.05 -17.06
CA PRO A 33 3.21 6.84 -18.28
C PRO A 33 2.22 7.99 -18.52
N ALA A 34 1.89 8.28 -19.78
CA ALA A 34 1.00 9.39 -20.15
C ALA A 34 -0.31 9.38 -19.35
N VAL A 35 -0.91 8.20 -19.19
CA VAL A 35 -2.14 8.01 -18.39
C VAL A 35 -2.00 8.46 -16.93
N LEU A 36 -0.83 8.30 -16.29
CA LEU A 36 -0.58 8.82 -14.95
C LEU A 36 -0.27 10.32 -14.96
N GLN A 37 0.34 10.84 -16.02
CA GLN A 37 0.57 12.30 -16.11
C GLN A 37 -0.76 13.04 -16.23
N GLU A 38 -1.64 12.54 -17.10
CA GLU A 38 -2.98 13.07 -17.35
C GLU A 38 -3.87 12.94 -16.11
N ALA A 39 -3.93 11.76 -15.49
CA ALA A 39 -4.79 11.51 -14.33
C ALA A 39 -4.44 12.38 -13.10
N PHE A 40 -3.19 12.82 -12.99
CA PHE A 40 -2.73 13.60 -11.83
C PHE A 40 -2.53 15.09 -12.14
N ALA A 41 -2.67 15.52 -13.39
CA ALA A 41 -2.67 16.93 -13.81
C ALA A 41 -1.53 17.78 -13.18
N GLY A 42 -0.31 17.23 -13.15
CA GLY A 42 0.87 17.90 -12.59
C GLY A 42 1.07 17.81 -11.07
N ARG A 43 0.16 17.14 -10.33
CA ARG A 43 0.31 16.88 -8.87
C ARG A 43 1.29 15.75 -8.55
N LEU A 44 1.74 15.00 -9.56
CA LEU A 44 2.68 13.90 -9.41
C LEU A 44 4.08 14.45 -9.12
N LYS A 45 4.61 14.19 -7.91
CA LYS A 45 6.01 14.54 -7.58
C LYS A 45 7.00 13.51 -8.09
N HIS A 46 6.71 12.24 -7.82
CA HIS A 46 7.55 11.13 -8.26
C HIS A 46 6.69 9.95 -8.71
N CYS A 47 7.18 9.21 -9.70
CA CYS A 47 6.60 7.95 -10.14
C CYS A 47 7.66 6.86 -10.06
N PHE A 48 7.24 5.71 -9.57
CA PHE A 48 8.07 4.53 -9.47
C PHE A 48 7.33 3.31 -10.02
N LYS A 49 8.10 2.33 -10.49
CA LYS A 49 7.62 1.00 -10.83
C LYS A 49 8.19 0.00 -9.83
N ALA A 50 7.31 -0.69 -9.11
CA ALA A 50 7.62 -1.88 -8.33
C ALA A 50 7.44 -3.14 -9.20
N THR A 51 7.60 -4.33 -8.64
CA THR A 51 7.46 -5.59 -9.41
C THR A 51 6.12 -5.63 -10.14
N ASP A 52 5.02 -5.48 -9.41
CA ASP A 52 3.66 -5.59 -9.97
C ASP A 52 2.97 -4.23 -10.17
N ASP A 53 3.22 -3.26 -9.30
CA ASP A 53 2.44 -2.01 -9.23
C ASP A 53 3.23 -0.78 -9.67
N PHE A 54 2.53 0.27 -10.08
CA PHE A 54 3.08 1.63 -10.07
C PHE A 54 2.88 2.25 -8.70
N MET A 55 3.83 3.10 -8.28
CA MET A 55 3.71 3.93 -7.09
C MET A 55 3.88 5.40 -7.46
N VAL A 56 2.91 6.23 -7.09
CA VAL A 56 2.92 7.68 -7.27
C VAL A 56 3.02 8.36 -5.91
N VAL A 57 3.86 9.39 -5.83
CA VAL A 57 4.07 10.17 -4.61
C VAL A 57 3.50 11.58 -4.81
N LEU A 58 2.62 11.99 -3.90
CA LEU A 58 2.05 13.34 -3.83
C LEU A 58 2.73 14.18 -2.74
N SER A 59 2.35 15.45 -2.63
CA SER A 59 2.99 16.39 -1.70
C SER A 59 2.50 16.26 -0.27
N SER A 60 1.23 15.92 -0.07
CA SER A 60 0.58 15.95 1.25
C SER A 60 -0.56 14.95 1.35
N GLU A 61 -0.92 14.60 2.59
CA GLU A 61 -2.11 13.84 2.92
C GLU A 61 -3.38 14.51 2.37
N GLY A 62 -3.50 15.83 2.49
CA GLY A 62 -4.63 16.60 1.95
C GLY A 62 -4.81 16.47 0.43
N GLU A 63 -3.74 16.50 -0.36
CA GLU A 63 -3.81 16.26 -1.82
C GLU A 63 -4.32 14.85 -2.13
N LEU A 64 -3.86 13.84 -1.38
CA LEU A 64 -4.27 12.45 -1.55
C LEU A 64 -5.73 12.22 -1.14
N ALA A 65 -6.18 12.85 -0.06
CA ALA A 65 -7.54 12.75 0.44
C ALA A 65 -8.57 13.35 -0.53
N GLN A 66 -8.23 14.48 -1.16
CA GLN A 66 -9.09 15.16 -2.14
C GLN A 66 -9.03 14.55 -3.55
N LEU A 67 -8.14 13.59 -3.78
CA LEU A 67 -7.98 12.98 -5.08
C LEU A 67 -9.22 12.15 -5.44
N SER A 68 -9.77 12.39 -6.63
CA SER A 68 -10.74 11.51 -7.28
C SER A 68 -10.08 10.93 -8.53
N PRO A 69 -9.44 9.75 -8.44
CA PRO A 69 -8.72 9.19 -9.58
C PRO A 69 -9.67 8.70 -10.67
N ASP A 70 -9.30 8.89 -11.93
CA ASP A 70 -10.00 8.26 -13.04
C ASP A 70 -9.70 6.76 -13.05
N ILE A 71 -10.62 5.98 -12.50
CA ILE A 71 -10.49 4.52 -12.38
C ILE A 71 -10.38 3.84 -13.76
N LYS A 72 -11.07 4.38 -14.78
CA LYS A 72 -11.00 3.83 -16.14
C LYS A 72 -9.62 4.05 -16.75
N ALA A 73 -9.05 5.24 -16.53
CA ALA A 73 -7.69 5.52 -16.95
C ALA A 73 -6.69 4.58 -16.24
N ILE A 74 -6.83 4.40 -14.92
CA ILE A 74 -5.97 3.48 -14.15
C ILE A 74 -6.11 2.02 -14.65
N ALA A 75 -7.31 1.59 -15.08
CA ALA A 75 -7.52 0.25 -15.63
C ALA A 75 -6.72 0.00 -16.92
N GLY A 76 -6.36 1.05 -17.65
CA GLY A 76 -5.50 0.98 -18.84
C GLY A 76 -4.01 0.83 -18.53
N LEU A 77 -3.59 0.88 -17.27
CA LEU A 77 -2.19 0.65 -16.88
C LEU A 77 -1.81 -0.81 -17.08
N GLU A 78 -0.67 -1.04 -17.73
CA GLU A 78 -0.01 -2.34 -17.79
C GLU A 78 0.70 -2.67 -16.46
N SER A 79 -0.06 -2.68 -15.37
CA SER A 79 0.37 -3.08 -14.03
C SER A 79 -0.73 -3.88 -13.35
N ARG A 80 -0.43 -4.43 -12.17
CA ARG A 80 -1.43 -5.02 -11.28
C ARG A 80 -2.32 -3.94 -10.67
N GLY A 81 -1.72 -2.87 -10.16
CA GLY A 81 -2.44 -1.71 -9.66
C GLY A 81 -1.60 -0.44 -9.59
N LEU A 82 -2.20 0.56 -8.95
CA LEU A 82 -1.61 1.86 -8.66
C LEU A 82 -1.67 2.13 -7.15
N ILE A 83 -0.50 2.33 -6.56
CA ILE A 83 -0.33 2.79 -5.19
C ILE A 83 -0.10 4.30 -5.24
N ILE A 84 -0.84 5.07 -4.46
CA ILE A 84 -0.64 6.51 -4.33
C ILE A 84 -0.31 6.79 -2.87
N THR A 85 0.75 7.55 -2.60
CA THR A 85 1.23 7.80 -1.24
C THR A 85 1.68 9.25 -1.05
N ALA A 86 1.66 9.72 0.19
CA ALA A 86 2.12 11.04 0.59
C ALA A 86 2.64 11.01 2.04
N PRO A 87 3.41 12.03 2.48
CA PRO A 87 3.68 12.21 3.90
C PRO A 87 2.36 12.32 4.66
N GLY A 88 2.28 11.68 5.83
CA GLY A 88 1.13 11.79 6.71
C GLY A 88 1.24 13.02 7.61
N ASP A 89 0.09 13.55 8.03
CA ASP A 89 0.04 14.68 8.97
C ASP A 89 0.22 14.18 10.43
N GLU A 90 -0.40 13.04 10.76
CA GLU A 90 -0.32 12.39 12.08
C GLU A 90 0.42 11.04 12.06
N THR A 91 0.76 10.56 10.87
CA THR A 91 1.48 9.30 10.64
C THR A 91 2.73 9.55 9.81
N ASP A 92 3.67 8.60 9.77
CA ASP A 92 4.86 8.77 8.92
C ASP A 92 4.50 8.86 7.44
N PHE A 93 3.48 8.12 6.98
CA PHE A 93 2.96 8.23 5.63
C PHE A 93 1.53 7.71 5.49
N VAL A 94 0.86 8.19 4.44
CA VAL A 94 -0.47 7.72 4.03
C VAL A 94 -0.47 7.09 2.65
N SER A 95 -1.45 6.23 2.38
CA SER A 95 -1.64 5.61 1.06
C SER A 95 -3.10 5.46 0.64
N ARG A 96 -3.31 5.27 -0.67
CA ARG A 96 -4.54 4.74 -1.29
C ARG A 96 -4.12 3.79 -2.41
N CYS A 97 -4.86 2.70 -2.61
CA CYS A 97 -4.46 1.62 -3.52
C CYS A 97 -5.63 1.23 -4.45
N PHE A 98 -5.36 1.21 -5.75
CA PHE A 98 -6.37 1.02 -6.81
C PHE A 98 -5.98 -0.19 -7.68
N PHE A 99 -6.91 -1.13 -7.86
CA PHE A 99 -6.69 -2.39 -8.60
C PHE A 99 -7.82 -2.70 -9.59
N PRO A 100 -8.22 -1.74 -10.46
CA PRO A 100 -9.42 -1.88 -11.28
C PRO A 100 -9.39 -3.06 -12.27
N ARG A 101 -8.20 -3.52 -12.68
CA ARG A 101 -8.05 -4.72 -13.52
C ARG A 101 -8.53 -6.01 -12.83
N TYR A 102 -8.66 -5.99 -11.50
CA TYR A 102 -9.20 -7.08 -10.69
C TYR A 102 -10.62 -6.79 -10.20
N GLY A 103 -11.29 -5.78 -10.74
CA GLY A 103 -12.63 -5.37 -10.31
C GLY A 103 -12.66 -4.69 -8.94
N ILE A 104 -11.51 -4.22 -8.46
CA ILE A 104 -11.38 -3.49 -7.19
C ILE A 104 -10.99 -2.06 -7.51
N ASP A 105 -11.97 -1.17 -7.53
CA ASP A 105 -11.72 0.26 -7.79
C ASP A 105 -10.75 0.83 -6.76
N GLU A 106 -11.04 0.66 -5.47
CA GLU A 106 -10.16 1.03 -4.36
C GLU A 106 -10.20 -0.05 -3.28
N ASP A 107 -9.04 -0.57 -2.90
CA ASP A 107 -8.91 -1.54 -1.80
C ASP A 107 -8.87 -0.79 -0.46
N PRO A 108 -9.67 -1.19 0.55
CA PRO A 108 -9.68 -0.54 1.86
C PRO A 108 -8.32 -0.47 2.55
N VAL A 109 -7.58 -1.58 2.58
CA VAL A 109 -6.30 -1.73 3.29
C VAL A 109 -5.47 -2.79 2.59
N THR A 110 -4.35 -2.39 1.98
CA THR A 110 -3.56 -3.27 1.13
C THR A 110 -2.22 -3.63 1.78
N GLY A 111 -2.17 -4.78 2.45
CA GLY A 111 -0.95 -5.25 3.11
C GLY A 111 0.23 -5.43 2.13
N SER A 112 -0.01 -5.99 0.95
CA SER A 112 1.04 -6.23 -0.05
C SER A 112 1.68 -4.93 -0.57
N ALA A 113 0.95 -3.83 -0.67
CA ALA A 113 1.48 -2.53 -1.08
C ALA A 113 2.60 -2.04 -0.14
N HIS A 114 2.59 -2.47 1.13
CA HIS A 114 3.59 -2.06 2.11
C HIS A 114 4.95 -2.75 1.92
N THR A 115 5.05 -3.78 1.08
CA THR A 115 6.33 -4.31 0.60
C THR A 115 7.12 -3.28 -0.21
N VAL A 116 6.42 -2.32 -0.82
CA VAL A 116 6.95 -1.20 -1.59
C VAL A 116 7.01 0.08 -0.76
N LEU A 117 5.93 0.40 -0.03
CA LEU A 117 5.83 1.66 0.73
C LEU A 117 6.82 1.73 1.90
N THR A 118 6.94 0.65 2.66
CA THR A 118 7.80 0.60 3.86
C THR A 118 9.25 0.91 3.53
N PRO A 119 9.92 0.22 2.58
CA PRO A 119 11.31 0.52 2.26
C PRO A 119 11.50 1.91 1.64
N TYR A 120 10.55 2.39 0.83
CA TYR A 120 10.60 3.73 0.27
C TYR A 120 10.57 4.82 1.35
N TRP A 121 9.59 4.77 2.26
CA TRP A 121 9.45 5.76 3.32
C TRP A 121 10.53 5.61 4.40
N ALA A 122 10.98 4.39 4.69
CA ALA A 122 12.10 4.15 5.60
C ALA A 122 13.36 4.87 5.14
N ALA A 123 13.70 4.73 3.85
CA ALA A 123 14.86 5.39 3.26
C ALA A 123 14.70 6.92 3.28
N ARG A 124 13.50 7.43 2.95
CA ARG A 124 13.24 8.87 2.87
C ARG A 124 13.23 9.57 4.23
N LEU A 125 12.73 8.89 5.27
CA LEU A 125 12.60 9.44 6.62
C LEU A 125 13.76 9.06 7.54
N GLY A 126 14.66 8.17 7.11
CA GLY A 126 15.75 7.66 7.95
C GLY A 126 15.26 6.84 9.15
N LYS A 127 14.13 6.13 9.00
CA LYS A 127 13.48 5.36 10.08
C LYS A 127 13.35 3.88 9.70
N SER A 128 13.47 2.98 10.68
CA SER A 128 13.22 1.55 10.51
C SER A 128 11.85 1.09 11.02
N GLN A 129 11.18 1.91 11.84
CA GLN A 129 9.80 1.71 12.31
C GLN A 129 8.98 2.91 11.86
N LEU A 130 7.82 2.65 11.27
CA LEU A 130 6.96 3.66 10.65
C LEU A 130 5.50 3.40 11.01
N SER A 131 4.74 4.46 11.27
CA SER A 131 3.27 4.41 11.30
C SER A 131 2.71 4.74 9.92
N ALA A 132 1.78 3.92 9.43
CA ALA A 132 1.13 4.10 8.13
C ALA A 132 -0.38 4.11 8.27
N ARG A 133 -1.06 4.90 7.42
CA ARG A 133 -2.52 4.87 7.30
C ARG A 133 -2.96 4.81 5.84
N GLN A 134 -3.74 3.80 5.48
CA GLN A 134 -4.44 3.78 4.20
C GLN A 134 -5.73 4.58 4.32
N ILE A 135 -5.78 5.75 3.70
CA ILE A 135 -6.90 6.72 3.82
C ILE A 135 -8.00 6.47 2.78
N SER A 136 -8.34 5.20 2.60
CA SER A 136 -9.53 4.80 1.85
C SER A 136 -10.81 5.18 2.61
N LYS A 137 -11.99 5.01 1.98
CA LYS A 137 -13.29 5.26 2.64
C LYS A 137 -13.46 4.50 3.97
N ARG A 138 -12.90 3.29 4.08
CA ARG A 138 -12.97 2.48 5.32
C ARG A 138 -11.81 2.76 6.26
N GLY A 139 -10.66 3.17 5.72
CA GLY A 139 -9.45 3.42 6.49
C GLY A 139 -8.76 2.13 6.98
N GLY A 140 -7.48 2.25 7.28
CA GLY A 140 -6.76 1.26 8.08
C GLY A 140 -5.39 1.74 8.51
N GLU A 141 -5.00 1.36 9.72
CA GLU A 141 -3.70 1.69 10.31
C GLU A 141 -2.80 0.45 10.31
N ILE A 142 -1.53 0.66 9.96
CA ILE A 142 -0.53 -0.40 9.87
C ILE A 142 0.76 0.10 10.51
N GLU A 143 1.27 -0.62 11.50
CA GLU A 143 2.64 -0.43 11.96
C GLU A 143 3.59 -1.21 11.05
N CYS A 144 4.56 -0.50 10.48
CA CYS A 144 5.55 -1.06 9.56
C CYS A 144 6.93 -1.09 10.22
N LYS A 145 7.68 -2.17 9.99
CA LYS A 145 9.09 -2.26 10.38
C LYS A 145 9.92 -2.82 9.24
N LEU A 146 11.02 -2.15 8.90
CA LEU A 146 12.05 -2.63 7.99
C LEU A 146 13.23 -3.14 8.81
N GLU A 147 13.48 -4.45 8.79
CA GLU A 147 14.57 -5.07 9.55
C GLU A 147 15.12 -6.29 8.81
N GLY A 148 16.45 -6.39 8.71
CA GLY A 148 17.10 -7.55 8.07
C GLY A 148 16.69 -7.79 6.61
N GLY A 149 16.36 -6.73 5.86
CA GLY A 149 15.89 -6.84 4.47
C GLY A 149 14.46 -7.37 4.32
N ARG A 150 13.67 -7.37 5.39
CA ARG A 150 12.28 -7.83 5.41
C ARG A 150 11.35 -6.73 5.90
N VAL A 151 10.11 -6.75 5.40
CA VAL A 151 9.04 -5.87 5.85
C VAL A 151 8.17 -6.63 6.83
N PHE A 152 7.96 -6.06 8.01
CA PHE A 152 7.02 -6.57 8.99
C PHE A 152 5.85 -5.61 9.12
N LEU A 153 4.63 -6.15 9.00
CA LEU A 153 3.40 -5.38 9.12
C LEU A 153 2.63 -5.86 10.34
N THR A 154 2.21 -4.95 11.20
CA THR A 154 1.37 -5.25 12.36
C THR A 154 0.07 -4.48 12.27
N GLY A 155 -1.04 -5.18 12.39
CA GLY A 155 -2.38 -4.60 12.37
C GLY A 155 -3.33 -5.32 13.33
N GLN A 156 -4.43 -4.67 13.68
CA GLN A 156 -5.48 -5.25 14.50
C GLN A 156 -6.53 -5.96 13.63
N ALA A 157 -7.27 -6.89 14.22
CA ALA A 157 -8.38 -7.56 13.57
C ALA A 157 -9.55 -7.67 14.55
N VAL A 158 -10.77 -7.48 14.04
CA VAL A 158 -12.02 -7.58 14.79
C VAL A 158 -12.93 -8.56 14.06
N THR A 159 -13.45 -9.56 14.78
CA THR A 159 -14.43 -10.50 14.23
C THR A 159 -15.78 -9.80 14.08
N TYR A 160 -16.24 -9.65 12.84
CA TYR A 160 -17.56 -9.06 12.56
C TYR A 160 -18.69 -10.09 12.67
N LEU A 161 -18.48 -11.31 12.15
CA LEU A 161 -19.48 -12.38 12.13
C LEU A 161 -18.81 -13.76 12.21
N SER A 162 -19.48 -14.73 12.82
CA SER A 162 -19.08 -16.14 12.87
C SER A 162 -20.29 -17.02 12.55
N GLY A 163 -20.11 -18.06 11.73
CA GLY A 163 -21.19 -18.95 11.31
C GLY A 163 -20.69 -20.21 10.58
N THR A 164 -21.61 -21.01 10.06
CA THR A 164 -21.34 -22.28 9.37
C THR A 164 -21.87 -22.23 7.94
N ILE A 165 -21.07 -22.68 6.97
CA ILE A 165 -21.49 -22.84 5.58
C ILE A 165 -21.91 -24.29 5.36
N PHE A 166 -23.12 -24.50 4.83
CA PHE A 166 -23.60 -25.80 4.38
C PHE A 166 -23.45 -25.85 2.86
N ILE A 167 -22.77 -26.89 2.36
CA ILE A 167 -22.49 -27.13 0.94
C ILE A 167 -23.23 -28.40 0.52
#